data_AF-A0A9W7G933-F1
#
_entry.id   AF-A0A9W7G933-F1
#
_cell.length_a   1.000
_cell.length_b   1.000
_cell.length_c   1.000
_cell.angle_alpha   90.00
_cell.angle_beta   90.00
_cell.angle_gamma   90.00
#
_symmetry.space_group_name_H-M   'P 1'
#
loop_
_entity.id
_entity.type
_entity.pdbx_description
1 polymer ?
#
loop_
_entity_poly.entity_id
_entity_poly.type
_entity_poly.pdbx_seq_one_letter_code
_entity_poly.pdbx_strand_id
1 'polypeptide(L)'
;MVSTRHPTHASLPMGLVTHPLPYSVSGIVLYIASPFFATVPKLVANFFCGAPYSVAYKHFRRDHMDPYNLFFHVLIMILQLTTNFAFLHQLDEDYLRADVSVWGFTHKDLSALGWVLVLLFTPSPFLAKLLSAACIYLAHYVSSSVASMDATTIWFQPFLDSLVIIYFLKKPITPPTYLITLTLRFTLHHLAFLHLSNSLPFPPYAMYIFLIFIASLSHKPFSRPASGVFGFAILGGWLITVVTGNKIFYLWACGFVATALQGVSHRETKEPPTMPQLNNISFELSHVVFFPCLLMQAIGEHLQESSNNGKRRS
;
A
#
# COMPACT_ATOMS: atom_id res chain seq x y z
N MET A 1 -45.22 -28.56 -12.67
CA MET A 1 -44.39 -27.35 -12.72
C MET A 1 -44.12 -26.89 -11.30
N VAL A 2 -42.93 -27.20 -10.77
CA VAL A 2 -42.52 -26.83 -9.41
C VAL A 2 -41.72 -25.53 -9.51
N SER A 3 -42.28 -24.45 -8.99
CA SER A 3 -41.64 -23.14 -8.91
C SER A 3 -40.65 -23.14 -7.74
N THR A 4 -39.36 -23.23 -8.04
CA THR A 4 -38.29 -23.08 -7.05
C THR A 4 -38.14 -21.59 -6.72
N ARG A 5 -38.72 -21.15 -5.59
CA ARG A 5 -38.44 -19.84 -5.01
C ARG A 5 -37.01 -19.82 -4.52
N HIS A 6 -36.19 -18.96 -5.11
CA HIS A 6 -34.86 -18.66 -4.58
C HIS A 6 -34.98 -18.01 -3.20
N PRO A 7 -34.11 -18.37 -2.24
CA PRO A 7 -34.07 -17.71 -0.95
C PRO A 7 -33.60 -16.26 -1.14
N THR A 8 -34.48 -15.32 -0.80
CA THR A 8 -34.14 -13.91 -0.63
C THR A 8 -33.10 -13.81 0.47
N HIS A 9 -31.86 -13.46 0.12
CA HIS A 9 -30.84 -13.07 1.08
C HIS A 9 -31.42 -11.97 1.99
N ALA A 10 -31.41 -12.23 3.29
CA ALA A 10 -31.78 -11.23 4.29
C ALA A 10 -30.83 -10.04 4.17
N SER A 11 -31.29 -8.97 3.53
CA SER A 11 -30.65 -7.67 3.56
C SER A 11 -30.76 -7.15 4.99
N LEU A 12 -29.65 -7.09 5.72
CA LEU A 12 -29.59 -6.46 7.04
C LEU A 12 -30.14 -5.02 6.94
N PRO A 13 -31.02 -4.60 7.85
CA PRO A 13 -31.54 -3.24 7.88
C PRO A 13 -30.46 -2.34 8.50
N MET A 14 -29.53 -1.84 7.69
CA MET A 14 -28.64 -0.76 8.10
C MET A 14 -28.88 0.47 7.22
N GLY A 15 -30.01 1.12 7.49
CA GLY A 15 -30.28 2.51 7.10
C GLY A 15 -29.59 3.51 8.03
N LEU A 16 -28.35 3.24 8.44
CA LEU A 16 -27.48 4.29 8.98
C LEU A 16 -26.94 5.04 7.76
N VAL A 17 -27.61 6.13 7.40
CA VAL A 17 -27.07 7.11 6.47
C VAL A 17 -25.84 7.70 7.14
N THR A 18 -24.69 7.05 6.97
CA THR A 18 -23.42 7.62 7.41
C THR A 18 -23.16 8.81 6.51
N HIS A 19 -23.19 10.01 7.08
CA HIS A 19 -22.64 11.17 6.37
C HIS A 19 -21.18 10.82 6.05
N PRO A 20 -20.79 10.80 4.77
CA PRO A 20 -19.42 10.46 4.42
C PRO A 20 -18.51 11.45 5.14
N LEU A 21 -17.48 10.93 5.83
CA LEU A 21 -16.44 11.77 6.42
C LEU A 21 -15.95 12.76 5.35
N PRO A 22 -15.73 14.05 5.70
CA PRO A 22 -15.18 15.02 4.76
C PRO A 22 -13.93 14.43 4.08
N TYR A 23 -13.78 14.66 2.78
CA TYR A 23 -12.64 14.14 1.99
C TYR A 23 -11.29 14.45 2.66
N SER A 24 -11.21 15.57 3.38
CA SER A 24 -10.04 15.95 4.18
C SER A 24 -9.64 14.94 5.24
N VAL A 25 -10.59 14.43 6.02
CA VAL A 25 -10.33 13.50 7.12
C VAL A 25 -10.04 12.11 6.58
N SER A 26 -10.85 11.63 5.64
CA SER A 26 -10.66 10.31 5.01
C SER A 26 -9.36 10.23 4.22
N GLY A 27 -8.96 11.33 3.55
CA GLY A 27 -7.65 11.45 2.91
C GLY A 27 -6.50 11.35 3.91
N ILE A 28 -6.58 12.00 5.06
CA ILE A 28 -5.56 11.86 6.11
C ILE A 28 -5.48 10.40 6.58
N VAL A 29 -6.60 9.76 6.91
CA VAL A 29 -6.62 8.35 7.35
C VAL A 29 -6.00 7.42 6.30
N LEU A 30 -6.30 7.67 5.03
CA LEU A 30 -5.80 6.84 3.93
C LEU A 30 -4.30 7.05 3.70
N TYR A 31 -3.82 8.30 3.74
CA TYR A 31 -2.48 8.65 3.30
C TYR A 31 -1.45 8.85 4.41
N ILE A 32 -1.84 9.05 5.68
CA ILE A 32 -0.86 9.33 6.76
C ILE A 32 0.21 8.24 6.92
N ALA A 33 -0.16 6.98 6.64
CA ALA A 33 0.72 5.84 6.69
C ALA A 33 0.89 5.19 5.31
N SER A 34 0.85 5.93 4.19
CA SER A 34 0.75 5.39 2.81
C SER A 34 -0.62 4.75 2.48
N PRO A 35 -1.16 4.86 1.24
CA PRO A 35 -2.48 4.34 0.87
C PRO A 35 -2.70 2.88 1.20
N PHE A 36 -1.88 1.98 0.67
CA PHE A 36 -2.13 0.55 0.78
C PHE A 36 -1.50 -0.10 2.02
N PHE A 37 -1.23 0.73 3.03
CA PHE A 37 -0.70 0.28 4.29
C PHE A 37 -1.75 -0.41 5.12
N ALA A 38 -1.47 -1.63 5.58
CA ALA A 38 -2.39 -2.42 6.39
C ALA A 38 -2.49 -1.84 7.81
N THR A 39 -3.35 -0.84 8.04
CA THR A 39 -3.63 -0.30 9.39
C THR A 39 -5.10 -0.49 9.77
N VAL A 40 -5.37 -0.71 11.06
CA VAL A 40 -6.73 -0.87 11.60
C VAL A 40 -7.64 0.34 11.29
N PRO A 41 -7.19 1.61 11.41
CA PRO A 41 -8.03 2.76 11.08
C PRO A 41 -8.62 2.75 9.66
N LYS A 42 -7.92 2.16 8.68
CA LYS A 42 -8.46 2.04 7.32
C LYS A 42 -9.55 1.00 7.19
N LEU A 43 -9.46 -0.09 7.95
CA LEU A 43 -10.52 -1.09 8.00
C LEU A 43 -11.80 -0.46 8.58
N VAL A 44 -11.65 0.32 9.65
CA VAL A 44 -12.75 1.06 10.27
C VAL A 44 -13.32 2.10 9.29
N ALA A 45 -12.46 2.91 8.66
CA ALA A 45 -12.90 3.90 7.67
C ALA A 45 -13.61 3.25 6.48
N ASN A 46 -13.11 2.11 5.98
CA ASN A 46 -13.74 1.37 4.90
C ASN A 46 -15.08 0.74 5.32
N PHE A 47 -15.20 0.28 6.56
CA PHE A 47 -16.47 -0.24 7.07
C PHE A 47 -17.58 0.83 7.06
N PHE A 48 -17.26 2.07 7.45
CA PHE A 48 -18.24 3.16 7.53
C PHE A 48 -18.43 3.95 6.23
N CYS A 49 -17.36 4.10 5.45
CA CYS A 49 -17.32 5.01 4.30
C CYS A 49 -16.89 4.33 2.99
N GLY A 50 -16.52 3.05 3.02
CA GLY A 50 -16.07 2.32 1.83
C GLY A 50 -17.22 1.95 0.90
N ALA A 51 -16.93 1.91 -0.40
CA ALA A 51 -17.82 1.30 -1.38
C ALA A 51 -17.85 -0.24 -1.30
N PRO A 52 -18.92 -0.88 -1.83
CA PRO A 52 -18.98 -2.34 -1.92
C PRO A 52 -17.85 -2.94 -2.75
N TYR A 53 -17.44 -4.18 -2.43
CA TYR A 53 -16.40 -4.91 -3.15
C TYR A 53 -16.64 -4.97 -4.66
N SER A 54 -17.88 -5.20 -5.11
CA SER A 54 -18.22 -5.27 -6.53
C SER A 54 -17.90 -3.98 -7.30
N VAL A 55 -18.05 -2.82 -6.66
CA VAL A 55 -17.69 -1.52 -7.22
C VAL A 55 -16.18 -1.37 -7.30
N ALA A 56 -15.46 -1.73 -6.22
CA ALA A 56 -14.01 -1.71 -6.20
C ALA A 56 -13.40 -2.65 -7.27
N TYR A 57 -13.97 -3.86 -7.43
CA TYR A 57 -13.56 -4.83 -8.45
C TYR A 57 -13.82 -4.34 -9.86
N LYS A 58 -14.96 -3.72 -10.13
CA LYS A 58 -15.25 -3.12 -11.43
C LYS A 58 -14.19 -2.07 -11.81
N HIS A 59 -13.82 -1.19 -10.89
CA HIS A 59 -12.77 -0.19 -11.13
C HIS A 59 -11.40 -0.83 -11.30
N PHE A 60 -11.04 -1.79 -10.44
CA PHE A 60 -9.77 -2.51 -10.54
C PHE A 60 -9.64 -3.21 -11.89
N ARG A 61 -10.62 -4.05 -12.27
CA ARG A 61 -10.56 -4.83 -13.50
C ARG A 61 -10.47 -3.95 -14.75
N ARG A 62 -11.22 -2.84 -14.79
CA ARG A 62 -11.15 -1.85 -15.89
C ARG A 62 -9.73 -1.37 -16.16
N ASP A 63 -8.95 -1.17 -15.10
CA ASP A 63 -7.63 -0.54 -15.14
C ASP A 63 -6.46 -1.55 -15.06
N HIS A 64 -6.77 -2.86 -15.07
CA HIS A 64 -5.81 -3.97 -14.98
C HIS A 64 -6.22 -5.12 -15.91
N MET A 65 -6.23 -4.85 -17.21
CA MET A 65 -6.50 -5.82 -18.27
C MET A 65 -5.22 -6.50 -18.75
N ASP A 66 -4.09 -5.81 -18.68
CA ASP A 66 -2.77 -6.32 -19.08
C ASP A 66 -2.17 -7.28 -18.03
N PRO A 67 -1.79 -8.52 -18.40
CA PRO A 67 -1.17 -9.46 -17.46
C PRO A 67 0.17 -8.99 -16.90
N TYR A 68 0.94 -8.18 -17.64
CA TYR A 68 2.16 -7.58 -17.12
C TYR A 68 1.86 -6.55 -16.03
N ASN A 69 0.76 -5.80 -16.14
CA ASN A 69 0.36 -4.87 -15.10
C ASN A 69 0.01 -5.63 -13.81
N LEU A 70 -0.76 -6.72 -13.93
CA LEU A 70 -1.07 -7.60 -12.80
C LEU A 70 0.19 -8.20 -12.18
N PHE A 71 1.14 -8.67 -12.99
CA PHE A 71 2.40 -9.23 -12.53
C PHE A 71 3.21 -8.22 -11.69
N PHE A 72 3.39 -6.99 -12.19
CA PHE A 72 4.08 -5.95 -11.43
C PHE A 72 3.33 -5.58 -10.14
N HIS A 73 1.99 -5.54 -10.17
CA HIS A 73 1.21 -5.32 -8.95
C HIS A 73 1.41 -6.42 -7.91
N VAL A 74 1.67 -7.68 -8.29
CA VAL A 74 2.06 -8.73 -7.34
C VAL A 74 3.40 -8.42 -6.68
N LEU A 75 4.42 -8.04 -7.46
CA LEU A 75 5.74 -7.69 -6.92
C LEU A 75 5.65 -6.48 -5.97
N ILE A 76 4.85 -5.48 -6.36
CA ILE A 76 4.61 -4.28 -5.55
C ILE A 76 3.83 -4.63 -4.28
N MET A 77 2.83 -5.51 -4.36
CA MET A 77 2.09 -5.98 -3.19
C MET A 77 3.01 -6.68 -2.18
N ILE A 78 3.97 -7.49 -2.65
CA ILE A 78 4.96 -8.13 -1.78
C ILE A 78 5.76 -7.07 -1.03
N LEU A 79 6.39 -6.14 -1.76
CA LEU A 79 7.16 -5.04 -1.16
C LEU A 79 6.32 -4.27 -0.14
N GLN A 80 5.09 -3.93 -0.51
CA GLN A 80 4.19 -3.15 0.31
C GLN A 80 3.81 -3.90 1.57
N LEU A 81 3.32 -5.15 1.48
CA LEU A 81 2.92 -5.91 2.66
C LEU A 81 4.10 -6.17 3.61
N THR A 82 5.27 -6.57 3.09
CA THR A 82 6.43 -6.88 3.95
C THR A 82 6.94 -5.62 4.66
N THR A 83 7.08 -4.50 3.96
CA THR A 83 7.53 -3.24 4.57
C THR A 83 6.49 -2.63 5.50
N ASN A 84 5.19 -2.80 5.20
CA ASN A 84 4.12 -2.37 6.09
C ASN A 84 4.16 -3.10 7.43
N PHE A 85 4.21 -4.43 7.41
CA PHE A 85 4.24 -5.22 8.64
C PHE A 85 5.55 -5.04 9.40
N ALA A 86 6.67 -4.83 8.70
CA ALA A 86 7.94 -4.46 9.33
C ALA A 86 7.86 -3.10 10.03
N PHE A 87 7.22 -2.10 9.42
CA PHE A 87 6.98 -0.81 10.08
C PHE A 87 6.07 -0.96 11.31
N LEU A 88 5.00 -1.76 11.25
CA LEU A 88 4.15 -2.01 12.41
C LEU A 88 4.92 -2.69 13.54
N HIS A 89 5.77 -3.66 13.20
CA HIS A 89 6.66 -4.28 14.18
C HIS A 89 7.57 -3.25 14.83
N GLN A 90 8.24 -2.41 14.04
CA GLN A 90 9.12 -1.36 14.57
C GLN A 90 8.34 -0.35 15.42
N LEU A 91 7.10 -0.02 15.04
CA LEU A 91 6.23 0.88 15.80
C LEU A 91 5.83 0.27 17.15
N ASP A 92 5.51 -1.02 17.19
CA ASP A 92 5.22 -1.76 18.41
C ASP A 92 6.44 -1.80 19.36
N GLU A 93 7.63 -2.06 18.84
CA GLU A 93 8.88 -2.12 19.62
C GLU A 93 9.32 -0.73 20.15
N ASP A 94 9.37 0.28 19.28
CA ASP A 94 10.01 1.56 19.61
C ASP A 94 9.08 2.55 20.32
N TYR A 95 7.78 2.53 20.01
CA TYR A 95 6.88 3.64 20.35
C TYR A 95 5.65 3.23 21.15
N LEU A 96 5.05 2.07 20.82
CA LEU A 96 3.80 1.66 21.46
C LEU A 96 4.04 0.75 22.67
N ARG A 97 5.25 0.18 22.78
CA ARG A 97 5.72 -0.75 23.82
C ARG A 97 4.84 -2.01 23.91
N ALA A 98 5.46 -3.18 24.01
CA ALA A 98 4.75 -4.46 24.04
C ALA A 98 3.81 -4.64 25.27
N ASP A 99 3.94 -3.80 26.30
CA ASP A 99 3.05 -3.80 27.48
C ASP A 99 1.68 -3.17 27.21
N VAL A 100 1.53 -2.37 26.15
CA VAL A 100 0.24 -1.80 25.70
C VAL A 100 -0.44 -2.75 24.70
N SER A 101 -0.49 -4.04 25.04
CA SER A 101 -1.22 -5.03 24.25
C SER A 101 -2.72 -4.96 24.57
N VAL A 102 -3.57 -4.99 23.54
CA VAL A 102 -5.01 -5.14 23.73
C VAL A 102 -5.31 -6.62 23.72
N TRP A 103 -5.66 -7.19 24.88
CA TRP A 103 -5.91 -8.62 25.05
C TRP A 103 -4.73 -9.52 24.66
N GLY A 104 -3.49 -9.04 24.83
CA GLY A 104 -2.29 -9.79 24.46
C GLY A 104 -1.90 -9.66 22.97
N PHE A 105 -2.61 -8.87 22.18
CA PHE A 105 -2.28 -8.60 20.79
C PHE A 105 -1.58 -7.24 20.62
N THR A 106 -0.50 -7.23 19.83
CA THR A 106 0.19 -6.01 19.39
C THR A 106 -0.59 -5.29 18.28
N HIS A 107 -0.22 -4.06 17.91
CA HIS A 107 -0.89 -3.35 16.81
C HIS A 107 -0.71 -4.07 15.49
N LYS A 108 0.48 -4.65 15.27
CA LYS A 108 0.77 -5.52 14.14
C LYS A 108 -0.19 -6.71 14.08
N ASP A 109 -0.43 -7.37 15.21
CA ASP A 109 -1.30 -8.55 15.28
C ASP A 109 -2.77 -8.20 15.00
N LEU A 110 -3.26 -7.13 15.65
CA LEU A 110 -4.63 -6.63 15.42
C LEU A 110 -4.83 -6.23 13.97
N SER A 111 -3.83 -5.61 13.34
CA SER A 111 -3.91 -5.24 11.93
C SER A 111 -3.97 -6.48 11.03
N ALA A 112 -3.10 -7.48 11.26
CA ALA A 112 -3.13 -8.72 10.49
C ALA A 112 -4.47 -9.45 10.64
N LEU A 113 -4.95 -9.61 11.89
CA LEU A 113 -6.24 -10.25 12.17
C LEU A 113 -7.39 -9.52 11.49
N GLY A 114 -7.47 -8.20 11.66
CA GLY A 114 -8.54 -7.40 11.06
C GLY A 114 -8.54 -7.50 9.53
N TRP A 115 -7.36 -7.44 8.91
CA TRP A 115 -7.23 -7.57 7.46
C TRP A 115 -7.60 -8.96 6.95
N VAL A 116 -7.13 -10.02 7.59
CA VAL A 116 -7.51 -11.40 7.26
C VAL A 116 -9.01 -11.57 7.35
N LEU A 117 -9.65 -11.12 8.44
CA LEU A 117 -11.09 -11.21 8.59
C LEU A 117 -11.83 -10.47 7.47
N VAL A 118 -11.48 -9.20 7.21
CA VAL A 118 -12.12 -8.42 6.14
C VAL A 118 -11.97 -9.09 4.77
N LEU A 119 -10.80 -9.64 4.45
CA LEU A 119 -10.56 -10.34 3.19
C LEU A 119 -11.30 -11.68 3.09
N LEU A 120 -11.41 -12.44 4.18
CA LEU A 120 -12.17 -13.69 4.20
C LEU A 120 -13.69 -13.47 4.09
N PHE A 121 -14.21 -12.37 4.64
CA PHE A 121 -15.63 -12.02 4.60
C PHE A 121 -16.05 -11.21 3.36
N THR A 122 -15.12 -10.75 2.53
CA THR A 122 -15.45 -10.04 1.29
C THR A 122 -16.14 -10.97 0.27
N PRO A 123 -17.03 -10.50 -0.63
CA PRO A 123 -17.72 -11.35 -1.60
C PRO A 123 -16.87 -11.69 -2.84
N SER A 124 -15.57 -11.97 -2.66
CA SER A 124 -14.66 -12.42 -3.73
C SER A 124 -14.65 -13.96 -3.89
N PRO A 125 -14.10 -14.51 -4.99
CA PRO A 125 -13.91 -15.95 -5.14
C PRO A 125 -13.06 -16.56 -4.01
N PHE A 126 -13.39 -17.79 -3.61
CA PHE A 126 -12.76 -18.46 -2.47
C PHE A 126 -11.23 -18.50 -2.54
N LEU A 127 -10.66 -18.83 -3.71
CA LEU A 127 -9.20 -18.88 -3.89
C LEU A 127 -8.56 -17.49 -3.73
N ALA A 128 -9.22 -16.43 -4.21
CA ALA A 128 -8.71 -15.07 -4.05
C ALA A 128 -8.63 -14.69 -2.56
N LYS A 129 -9.63 -15.05 -1.75
CA LYS A 129 -9.63 -14.85 -0.30
C LYS A 129 -8.47 -15.58 0.38
N LEU A 130 -8.33 -16.87 0.08
CA LEU A 130 -7.33 -17.72 0.72
C LEU A 130 -5.91 -17.23 0.42
N LEU A 131 -5.63 -16.93 -0.85
CA LEU A 131 -4.33 -16.40 -1.26
C LEU A 131 -4.07 -15.02 -0.65
N SER A 132 -5.08 -14.16 -0.61
CA SER A 132 -4.97 -12.84 0.04
C SER A 132 -4.65 -12.95 1.53
N ALA A 133 -5.37 -13.80 2.26
CA ALA A 133 -5.13 -14.05 3.67
C ALA A 133 -3.74 -14.66 3.91
N ALA A 134 -3.31 -15.58 3.03
CA ALA A 134 -1.97 -16.16 3.08
C ALA A 134 -0.87 -15.09 2.86
N CYS A 135 -1.07 -14.15 1.94
CA CYS A 135 -0.14 -13.02 1.75
C CYS A 135 -0.04 -12.13 3.00
N ILE A 136 -1.17 -11.80 3.65
CA ILE A 136 -1.18 -11.03 4.91
C ILE A 136 -0.43 -11.81 6.01
N TYR A 137 -0.76 -13.09 6.19
CA TYR A 137 -0.11 -13.95 7.18
C TYR A 137 1.40 -14.05 6.96
N LEU A 138 1.84 -14.31 5.72
CA LEU A 138 3.26 -14.42 5.41
C LEU A 138 4.00 -13.11 5.67
N ALA A 139 3.43 -11.97 5.28
CA ALA A 139 4.02 -10.66 5.54
C ALA A 139 4.11 -10.33 7.04
N HIS A 140 3.08 -10.68 7.81
CA HIS A 140 3.10 -10.59 9.27
C HIS A 140 4.19 -11.48 9.89
N TYR A 141 4.35 -12.71 9.39
CA TYR A 141 5.32 -13.68 9.87
C TYR A 141 6.76 -13.23 9.64
N VAL A 142 7.09 -12.71 8.45
CA VAL A 142 8.46 -12.26 8.12
C VAL A 142 8.79 -10.85 8.63
N SER A 143 7.84 -10.18 9.30
CA SER A 143 7.95 -8.76 9.63
C SER A 143 9.16 -8.43 10.50
N SER A 144 9.45 -9.26 11.50
CA SER A 144 10.58 -9.04 12.41
C SER A 144 11.91 -9.22 11.69
N SER A 145 12.02 -10.24 10.82
CA SER A 145 13.20 -10.42 9.97
C SER A 145 13.43 -9.21 9.07
N VAL A 146 12.39 -8.70 8.41
CA VAL A 146 12.49 -7.51 7.54
C VAL A 146 12.84 -6.25 8.35
N ALA A 147 12.25 -6.06 9.54
CA ALA A 147 12.58 -4.92 10.41
C ALA A 147 14.00 -4.99 10.99
N SER A 148 14.49 -6.21 11.27
CA SER A 148 15.83 -6.45 11.79
C SER A 148 16.92 -6.22 10.74
N MET A 149 16.56 -6.20 9.45
CA MET A 149 17.53 -5.98 8.38
C MET A 149 18.36 -4.72 8.65
N ASP A 150 19.66 -4.81 8.45
CA ASP A 150 20.61 -3.76 8.80
C ASP A 150 20.47 -2.52 7.90
N ALA A 151 21.25 -1.49 8.21
CA ALA A 151 21.30 -0.26 7.41
C ALA A 151 21.68 -0.51 5.94
N THR A 152 22.23 -1.69 5.59
CA THR A 152 22.56 -2.00 4.20
C THR A 152 21.31 -2.16 3.34
N THR A 153 20.16 -2.42 3.95
CA THR A 153 18.89 -2.55 3.23
C THR A 153 18.41 -1.23 2.61
N ILE A 154 18.84 -0.11 3.20
CA ILE A 154 18.62 1.23 2.65
C ILE A 154 19.28 1.35 1.26
N TRP A 155 20.33 0.58 0.95
CA TRP A 155 20.98 0.59 -0.36
C TRP A 155 20.18 -0.09 -1.47
N PHE A 156 19.11 -0.82 -1.16
CA PHE A 156 18.16 -1.28 -2.19
C PHE A 156 17.20 -0.16 -2.63
N GLN A 157 17.01 0.87 -1.80
CA GLN A 157 16.08 1.96 -2.06
C GLN A 157 16.40 2.76 -3.33
N PRO A 158 17.66 3.11 -3.65
CA PRO A 158 18.01 3.78 -4.89
C PRO A 158 17.45 3.12 -6.15
N PHE A 159 17.42 1.78 -6.23
CA PHE A 159 16.88 1.08 -7.39
C PHE A 159 15.39 1.39 -7.62
N LEU A 160 14.61 1.32 -6.55
CA LEU A 160 13.17 1.57 -6.60
C LEU A 160 12.87 3.06 -6.80
N ASP A 161 13.56 3.92 -6.05
CA ASP A 161 13.41 5.38 -6.15
C ASP A 161 13.73 5.88 -7.54
N SER A 162 14.72 5.33 -8.23
CA SER A 162 15.07 5.77 -9.58
C SER A 162 13.93 5.55 -10.57
N LEU A 163 13.22 4.44 -10.50
CA LEU A 163 12.03 4.20 -11.33
C LEU A 163 10.94 5.24 -11.02
N VAL A 164 10.70 5.49 -9.74
CA VAL A 164 9.69 6.44 -9.26
C VAL A 164 10.03 7.89 -9.61
N ILE A 165 11.30 8.28 -9.54
CA ILE A 165 11.77 9.62 -9.92
C ILE A 165 11.59 9.83 -11.42
N ILE A 166 11.99 8.86 -12.25
CA ILE A 166 11.78 8.92 -13.71
C ILE A 166 10.29 9.03 -14.03
N TYR A 167 9.45 8.34 -13.26
CA TYR A 167 8.00 8.46 -13.33
C TYR A 167 7.49 9.87 -13.05
N PHE A 168 7.86 10.47 -11.93
CA PHE A 168 7.43 11.84 -11.61
C PHE A 168 8.01 12.91 -12.54
N LEU A 169 9.21 12.69 -13.09
CA LEU A 169 9.81 13.55 -14.11
C LEU A 169 9.14 13.39 -15.49
N LYS A 170 8.19 12.46 -15.64
CA LYS A 170 7.50 12.14 -16.90
C LYS A 170 8.50 11.82 -18.03
N LYS A 171 9.63 11.21 -17.68
CA LYS A 171 10.64 10.76 -18.64
C LYS A 171 10.38 9.28 -19.01
N PRO A 172 10.75 8.85 -20.23
CA PRO A 172 10.69 7.44 -20.58
C PRO A 172 11.67 6.65 -19.71
N ILE A 173 11.29 5.43 -19.31
CA ILE A 173 12.24 4.52 -18.64
C ILE A 173 13.08 3.85 -19.72
N THR A 174 14.29 4.37 -19.94
CA THR A 174 15.29 3.72 -20.79
C THR A 174 16.51 3.35 -19.95
N PRO A 175 17.34 2.37 -20.36
CA PRO A 175 18.54 2.02 -19.61
C PRO A 175 19.42 3.23 -19.30
N PRO A 176 19.69 4.18 -20.22
CA PRO A 176 20.45 5.38 -19.91
C PRO A 176 19.80 6.28 -18.85
N THR A 177 18.49 6.56 -18.94
CA THR A 177 17.82 7.41 -17.94
C THR A 177 17.78 6.74 -16.56
N TYR A 178 17.57 5.42 -16.53
CA TYR A 178 17.62 4.64 -15.31
C TYR A 178 19.01 4.66 -14.68
N LEU A 179 20.07 4.34 -15.44
CA LEU A 179 21.44 4.32 -14.94
C LEU A 179 21.91 5.69 -14.44
N ILE A 180 21.57 6.77 -15.13
CA ILE A 180 21.90 8.13 -14.68
C ILE A 180 21.19 8.43 -13.35
N THR A 181 19.88 8.18 -13.29
CA THR A 181 19.09 8.46 -12.07
C THR A 181 19.57 7.59 -10.91
N LEU A 182 19.89 6.32 -11.17
CA LEU A 182 20.41 5.36 -10.20
C LEU A 182 21.76 5.79 -9.64
N THR A 183 22.69 6.17 -10.52
CA THR A 183 24.01 6.66 -10.12
C THR A 183 23.86 7.88 -9.22
N LEU A 184 23.07 8.88 -9.62
CA LEU A 184 22.83 10.08 -8.83
C LEU A 184 22.22 9.75 -7.45
N ARG A 185 21.26 8.81 -7.40
CA ARG A 185 20.64 8.40 -6.13
C ARG A 185 21.59 7.63 -5.23
N PHE A 186 22.40 6.73 -5.77
CA PHE A 186 23.44 6.04 -5.01
C PHE A 186 24.48 7.01 -4.47
N THR A 187 24.98 7.93 -5.29
CA THR A 187 25.92 8.96 -4.84
C THR A 187 25.32 9.78 -3.71
N LEU A 188 24.06 10.21 -3.83
CA LEU A 188 23.39 10.97 -2.78
C LEU A 188 23.23 10.17 -1.48
N HIS A 189 22.81 8.90 -1.58
CA HIS A 189 22.71 8.02 -0.42
C HIS A 189 24.08 7.82 0.26
N HIS A 190 25.13 7.64 -0.55
CA HIS A 190 26.47 7.44 -0.05
C HIS A 190 27.04 8.67 0.66
N LEU A 191 26.90 9.84 0.06
CA LEU A 191 27.32 11.08 0.70
C LEU A 191 26.55 11.34 2.00
N ALA A 192 25.24 11.12 2.01
CA ALA A 192 24.43 11.25 3.22
C ALA A 192 24.86 10.24 4.30
N PHE A 193 25.10 8.99 3.95
CA PHE A 193 25.57 7.98 4.90
C PHE A 193 26.94 8.33 5.48
N LEU A 194 27.88 8.79 4.66
CA LEU A 194 29.22 9.18 5.12
C LEU A 194 29.21 10.40 6.05
N HIS A 195 28.36 11.39 5.77
CA HIS A 195 28.43 12.69 6.46
C HIS A 195 27.36 12.93 7.51
N LEU A 196 26.23 12.23 7.43
CA LEU A 196 25.05 12.54 8.24
C LEU A 196 24.59 11.36 9.11
N SER A 197 25.18 10.16 8.96
CA SER A 197 24.72 8.97 9.67
C SER A 197 24.71 9.18 11.19
N ASN A 198 23.53 9.02 11.80
CA ASN A 198 23.29 9.23 13.24
C ASN A 198 23.74 10.62 13.77
N SER A 199 23.73 11.64 12.90
CA SER A 199 24.17 12.99 13.26
C SER A 199 23.16 13.76 14.11
N LEU A 200 21.87 13.37 14.10
CA LEU A 200 20.83 14.02 14.90
C LEU A 200 20.12 13.04 15.82
N PRO A 201 19.95 13.36 17.12
CA PRO A 201 19.10 12.58 17.99
C PRO A 201 17.64 12.70 17.55
N PHE A 202 16.87 11.62 17.69
CA PHE A 202 15.44 11.62 17.44
C PHE A 202 14.66 11.47 18.75
N PRO A 203 14.30 12.58 19.41
CA PRO A 203 13.58 12.51 20.68
C PRO A 203 12.15 12.01 20.46
N PRO A 204 11.52 11.36 21.46
CA PRO A 204 10.19 10.76 21.30
C PRO A 204 9.11 11.73 20.79
N TYR A 205 9.17 13.00 21.17
CA TYR A 205 8.20 14.01 20.72
C TYR A 205 8.32 14.36 19.23
N ALA A 206 9.47 14.12 18.61
CA ALA A 206 9.67 14.37 17.18
C ALA A 206 8.78 13.46 16.32
N MET A 207 8.38 12.28 16.83
CA MET A 207 7.40 11.43 16.15
C MET A 207 6.03 12.12 16.04
N TYR A 208 5.55 12.80 17.09
CA TYR A 208 4.28 13.53 17.01
C TYR A 208 4.35 14.69 16.01
N ILE A 209 5.46 15.43 16.00
CA ILE A 209 5.69 16.52 15.03
C ILE A 209 5.69 15.95 13.61
N PHE A 210 6.38 14.82 13.40
CA PHE A 210 6.39 14.12 12.13
C PHE A 210 4.98 13.71 11.70
N LEU A 211 4.18 13.10 12.57
CA LEU A 211 2.82 12.68 12.26
C LEU A 211 1.90 13.87 11.90
N ILE A 212 2.00 14.98 12.63
CA ILE A 212 1.27 16.21 12.33
C ILE A 212 1.69 16.77 10.97
N PHE A 213 2.98 16.79 10.69
CA PHE A 213 3.53 17.23 9.41
C PHE A 213 3.03 16.36 8.26
N ILE A 214 3.11 15.02 8.39
CA ILE A 214 2.62 14.09 7.38
C ILE A 214 1.09 14.19 7.19
N ALA A 215 0.31 14.36 8.25
CA ALA A 215 -1.12 14.59 8.16
C ALA A 215 -1.43 15.84 7.33
N SER A 216 -0.67 16.93 7.50
CA SER A 216 -0.83 18.15 6.70
C SER A 216 -0.55 17.92 5.20
N LEU A 217 0.43 17.08 4.87
CA LEU A 217 0.77 16.71 3.49
C LEU A 217 -0.23 15.72 2.87
N SER A 218 -0.96 14.97 3.70
CA SER A 218 -1.86 13.89 3.31
C SER A 218 -3.25 14.36 2.88
N HIS A 219 -3.62 15.62 3.13
CA HIS A 219 -4.96 16.12 2.81
C HIS A 219 -5.27 16.11 1.29
N LYS A 220 -4.27 16.35 0.42
CA LYS A 220 -4.43 16.37 -1.05
C LYS A 220 -3.22 15.75 -1.76
N PRO A 221 -3.02 14.43 -1.64
CA PRO A 221 -1.75 13.77 -1.93
C PRO A 221 -1.37 13.83 -3.42
N PHE A 222 -2.35 13.91 -4.32
CA PHE A 222 -2.12 13.99 -5.77
C PHE A 222 -2.07 15.40 -6.34
N SER A 223 -2.44 16.43 -5.56
CA SER A 223 -2.39 17.82 -6.04
C SER A 223 -0.96 18.33 -6.22
N ARG A 224 -0.03 17.77 -5.45
CA ARG A 224 1.39 18.13 -5.41
C ARG A 224 2.23 16.86 -5.24
N PRO A 225 2.30 15.97 -6.23
CA PRO A 225 2.93 14.67 -6.04
C PRO A 225 4.42 14.76 -5.65
N ALA A 226 5.17 15.71 -6.22
CA ALA A 226 6.60 15.88 -5.95
C ALA A 226 6.92 16.70 -4.69
N SER A 227 6.02 17.56 -4.23
CA SER A 227 6.22 18.42 -3.04
C SER A 227 5.27 18.12 -1.88
N GLY A 228 4.38 17.14 -2.04
CA GLY A 228 3.47 16.62 -1.04
C GLY A 228 4.00 15.34 -0.41
N VAL A 229 3.10 14.51 0.12
CA VAL A 229 3.46 13.34 0.92
C VAL A 229 4.29 12.31 0.15
N PHE A 230 4.02 12.10 -1.15
CA PHE A 230 4.79 11.18 -1.99
C PHE A 230 6.23 11.65 -2.16
N GLY A 231 6.44 12.89 -2.62
CA GLY A 231 7.77 13.46 -2.79
C GLY A 231 8.56 13.50 -1.49
N PHE A 232 7.91 13.84 -0.37
CA PHE A 232 8.55 13.79 0.94
C PHE A 232 8.94 12.35 1.34
N ALA A 233 8.09 11.36 1.11
CA ALA A 233 8.44 9.97 1.40
C ALA A 233 9.65 9.50 0.57
N ILE A 234 9.63 9.75 -0.75
CA ILE A 234 10.66 9.30 -1.69
C ILE A 234 12.00 10.04 -1.45
N LEU A 235 11.96 11.33 -1.16
CA LEU A 235 13.18 12.13 -1.02
C LEU A 235 13.66 12.23 0.43
N GLY A 236 12.74 12.26 1.39
CA GLY A 236 13.02 12.54 2.79
C GLY A 236 13.07 11.32 3.70
N GLY A 237 12.25 10.28 3.48
CA GLY A 237 12.14 9.17 4.43
C GLY A 237 13.46 8.42 4.69
N TRP A 238 14.18 8.08 3.61
CA TRP A 238 15.50 7.46 3.72
C TRP A 238 16.54 8.42 4.35
N LEU A 239 16.48 9.71 4.02
CA LEU A 239 17.43 10.70 4.53
C LEU A 239 17.24 10.90 6.03
N ILE A 240 16.00 11.00 6.50
CA ILE A 240 15.68 11.09 7.93
C ILE A 240 16.15 9.82 8.63
N THR A 241 15.98 8.65 8.02
CA THR A 241 16.51 7.39 8.57
C THR A 241 18.02 7.44 8.74
N VAL A 242 18.77 7.89 7.73
CA VAL A 242 20.23 8.02 7.81
C VAL A 242 20.61 9.01 8.90
N VAL A 243 19.99 10.19 8.90
CA VAL A 243 20.31 11.28 9.84
C VAL A 243 20.03 10.92 11.29
N THR A 244 18.94 10.19 11.54
CA THR A 244 18.45 9.88 12.89
C THR A 244 18.83 8.49 13.40
N GLY A 245 19.24 7.60 12.50
CA GLY A 245 19.36 6.17 12.78
C GLY A 245 18.03 5.42 12.92
N ASN A 246 16.88 6.10 12.85
CA ASN A 246 15.60 5.45 13.09
C ASN A 246 14.99 4.89 11.80
N LYS A 247 14.95 3.57 11.69
CA LYS A 247 14.47 2.82 10.51
C LYS A 247 12.98 2.99 10.22
N ILE A 248 12.19 3.48 11.19
CA ILE A 248 10.74 3.62 11.01
C ILE A 248 10.39 4.55 9.84
N PHE A 249 11.21 5.58 9.58
CA PHE A 249 10.99 6.52 8.48
C PHE A 249 11.23 5.88 7.11
N TYR A 250 12.21 4.99 7.03
CA TYR A 250 12.49 4.20 5.85
C TYR A 250 11.34 3.26 5.54
N LEU A 251 10.92 2.46 6.53
CA LEU A 251 9.83 1.50 6.35
C LEU A 251 8.49 2.20 6.02
N TRP A 252 8.22 3.36 6.62
CA TRP A 252 7.09 4.22 6.27
C TRP A 252 7.16 4.70 4.81
N ALA A 253 8.33 5.17 4.38
CA ALA A 253 8.53 5.66 3.02
C ALA A 253 8.40 4.56 1.96
N CYS A 254 8.83 3.33 2.26
CA CYS A 254 8.66 2.19 1.38
C CYS A 254 7.20 1.98 0.98
N GLY A 255 6.24 2.23 1.88
CA GLY A 255 4.83 2.18 1.56
C GLY A 255 4.42 3.14 0.44
N PHE A 256 4.95 4.37 0.43
CA PHE A 256 4.66 5.35 -0.63
C PHE A 256 5.40 5.04 -1.92
N VAL A 257 6.63 4.56 -1.82
CA VAL A 257 7.43 4.12 -2.97
C VAL A 257 6.72 2.96 -3.67
N ALA A 258 6.24 1.96 -2.92
CA ALA A 258 5.42 0.89 -3.45
C ALA A 258 4.18 1.42 -4.16
N THR A 259 3.46 2.36 -3.55
CA THR A 259 2.29 3.00 -4.19
C THR A 259 2.67 3.74 -5.48
N ALA A 260 3.80 4.45 -5.51
CA ALA A 260 4.27 5.13 -6.70
C ALA A 260 4.71 4.14 -7.80
N LEU A 261 5.29 3.00 -7.43
CA LEU A 261 5.62 1.91 -8.35
C LEU A 261 4.37 1.31 -9.02
N GLN A 262 3.19 1.35 -8.38
CA GLN A 262 1.93 0.99 -9.07
C GLN A 262 1.65 1.96 -10.22
N GLY A 263 1.89 3.26 -10.01
CA GLY A 263 1.82 4.27 -11.06
C GLY A 263 2.83 4.04 -12.19
N VAL A 264 4.03 3.56 -11.86
CA VAL A 264 5.02 3.12 -12.86
C VAL A 264 4.46 1.97 -13.69
N SER A 265 3.93 0.93 -13.04
CA SER A 265 3.36 -0.24 -13.70
C SER A 265 2.26 0.13 -14.69
N HIS A 266 1.29 0.94 -14.26
CA HIS A 266 0.24 1.47 -15.12
C HIS A 266 0.80 2.23 -16.34
N ARG A 267 1.82 3.07 -16.15
CA ARG A 267 2.44 3.80 -17.27
C ARG A 267 3.09 2.87 -18.29
N GLU A 268 3.90 1.92 -17.84
CA GLU A 268 4.63 1.04 -18.75
C GLU A 268 3.69 0.09 -19.51
N THR A 269 2.53 -0.23 -18.94
CA THR A 269 1.47 -1.05 -19.56
C THR A 269 0.42 -0.20 -20.29
N LYS A 270 0.57 1.12 -20.29
CA LYS A 270 -0.35 2.10 -20.91
C LYS A 270 -1.79 2.02 -20.38
N GLU A 271 -1.94 1.54 -19.15
CA GLU A 271 -3.21 1.52 -18.43
C GLU A 271 -3.31 2.78 -17.55
N PRO A 272 -4.51 3.36 -17.38
CA PRO A 272 -4.64 4.58 -16.61
C PRO A 272 -4.48 4.27 -15.10
N PRO A 273 -3.78 5.11 -14.32
CA PRO A 273 -3.52 4.83 -12.91
C PRO A 273 -4.82 4.89 -12.09
N THR A 274 -5.13 3.83 -11.36
CA THR A 274 -6.48 3.69 -10.75
C THR A 274 -6.77 4.80 -9.72
N MET A 275 -5.91 4.96 -8.71
CA MET A 275 -6.17 5.87 -7.58
C MET A 275 -6.41 7.33 -7.99
N PRO A 276 -5.59 7.97 -8.85
CA PRO A 276 -5.84 9.35 -9.29
C PRO A 276 -7.14 9.56 -10.07
N GLN A 277 -7.75 8.49 -10.61
CA GLN A 277 -9.03 8.57 -11.33
C GLN A 277 -10.25 8.44 -10.40
N LEU A 278 -10.05 8.00 -9.16
CA LEU A 278 -11.13 7.82 -8.20
C LEU A 278 -11.46 9.18 -7.58
N ASN A 279 -12.51 9.82 -8.07
CA ASN A 279 -12.97 11.12 -7.55
C ASN A 279 -13.70 11.04 -6.21
N ASN A 280 -13.82 9.84 -5.62
CA ASN A 280 -14.51 9.60 -4.37
C ASN A 280 -13.66 8.72 -3.45
N ILE A 281 -13.41 9.22 -2.24
CA ILE A 281 -12.60 8.55 -1.23
C ILE A 281 -13.17 7.20 -0.81
N SER A 282 -14.48 6.98 -0.94
CA SER A 282 -15.10 5.67 -0.69
C SER A 282 -14.58 4.60 -1.65
N PHE A 283 -14.31 4.99 -2.91
CA PHE A 283 -13.76 4.08 -3.90
C PHE A 283 -12.27 3.82 -3.62
N GLU A 284 -11.51 4.87 -3.28
CA GLU A 284 -10.10 4.75 -2.91
C GLU A 284 -9.91 3.83 -1.68
N LEU A 285 -10.72 4.03 -0.62
CA LEU A 285 -10.70 3.21 0.59
C LEU A 285 -10.96 1.74 0.30
N SER A 286 -12.03 1.43 -0.45
CA SER A 286 -12.34 0.04 -0.80
C SER A 286 -11.33 -0.58 -1.74
N HIS A 287 -10.78 0.22 -2.65
CA HIS A 287 -9.74 -0.25 -3.55
C HIS A 287 -8.50 -0.66 -2.77
N VAL A 288 -8.07 0.17 -1.82
CA VAL A 288 -7.00 -0.14 -0.87
C VAL A 288 -7.34 -1.35 -0.01
N VAL A 289 -8.50 -1.35 0.63
CA VAL A 289 -8.92 -2.38 1.61
C VAL A 289 -9.18 -3.74 0.98
N PHE A 290 -9.53 -3.79 -0.30
CA PHE A 290 -9.76 -5.05 -0.97
C PHE A 290 -8.62 -5.45 -1.91
N PHE A 291 -7.58 -4.62 -2.06
CA PHE A 291 -6.53 -4.78 -3.07
C PHE A 291 -5.99 -6.21 -3.22
N PRO A 292 -5.60 -6.94 -2.15
CA PRO A 292 -5.13 -8.32 -2.29
C PRO A 292 -6.17 -9.23 -2.97
N CYS A 293 -7.45 -9.14 -2.58
CA CYS A 293 -8.52 -9.92 -3.18
C CYS A 293 -8.81 -9.48 -4.62
N LEU A 294 -8.77 -8.17 -4.90
CA LEU A 294 -8.98 -7.64 -6.25
C LEU A 294 -7.92 -8.18 -7.21
N LEU A 295 -6.65 -8.13 -6.79
CA LEU A 295 -5.50 -8.61 -7.57
C LEU A 295 -5.58 -10.12 -7.82
N MET A 296 -5.82 -10.92 -6.76
CA MET A 296 -5.90 -12.37 -6.90
C MET A 296 -7.10 -12.82 -7.75
N GLN A 297 -8.24 -12.14 -7.65
CA GLN A 297 -9.39 -12.43 -8.51
C GLN A 297 -9.07 -12.11 -9.98
N ALA A 298 -8.50 -10.94 -10.27
CA ALA A 298 -8.17 -10.55 -11.64
C ALA A 298 -7.16 -11.50 -12.30
N ILE A 299 -6.15 -11.97 -11.56
CA ILE A 299 -5.21 -12.99 -12.03
C ILE A 299 -5.95 -14.30 -12.35
N GLY A 300 -6.83 -14.75 -11.46
CA GLY A 300 -7.61 -15.97 -11.66
C GLY A 300 -8.49 -15.91 -12.91
N GLU A 301 -9.18 -14.79 -13.14
CA GLU A 301 -9.99 -14.56 -14.35
C GLU A 301 -9.12 -14.54 -15.62
N HIS A 302 -7.97 -13.88 -15.60
CA HIS A 302 -7.06 -13.83 -16.75
C HIS A 302 -6.53 -15.24 -17.15
N LEU A 303 -6.20 -16.07 -16.17
CA LEU A 303 -5.75 -17.45 -16.41
C LEU A 303 -6.88 -18.31 -17.00
N GLN A 304 -8.12 -18.14 -16.55
CA GLN A 304 -9.29 -18.83 -17.09
C GLN A 304 -9.58 -18.41 -18.54
N GLU A 305 -9.54 -17.11 -18.83
CA GLU A 305 -9.71 -16.56 -20.18
C GLU A 305 -8.68 -17.15 -21.17
N SER A 306 -7.42 -17.23 -20.73
CA SER A 306 -6.32 -17.80 -21.54
C SER A 306 -6.52 -19.29 -21.81
N SER A 307 -6.95 -20.06 -20.80
CA SER A 307 -7.25 -21.50 -20.95
C SER A 307 -8.39 -21.76 -21.95
N ASN A 308 -9.45 -20.95 -21.88
CA ASN A 308 -10.61 -21.09 -22.76
C ASN A 308 -10.28 -20.72 -24.22
N ASN A 309 -9.43 -19.70 -24.43
CA ASN A 309 -8.99 -19.33 -25.77
C ASN A 309 -8.07 -20.37 -26.42
N GLY A 310 -7.25 -21.06 -25.61
CA GLY A 310 -6.44 -22.18 -26.08
C GLY A 310 -7.29 -23.33 -26.62
N LYS A 311 -8.34 -23.73 -25.89
CA LYS A 311 -9.26 -24.81 -26.28
C LYS A 311 -10.10 -24.52 -27.53
N ARG A 312 -10.36 -23.24 -27.84
CA ARG A 312 -11.10 -22.85 -29.05
C ARG A 312 -10.24 -22.88 -30.31
N ARG A 313 -8.92 -22.89 -30.16
CA ARG A 313 -7.96 -22.88 -31.29
C ARG A 313 -7.41 -24.27 -31.62
N SER A 314 -7.57 -25.24 -30.73
CA SER A 314 -7.28 -26.66 -30.93
C SER A 314 -8.47 -27.39 -31.52
#